data_AF-A0A4Q3VG65-F1
#
_entry.id   AF-A0A4Q3VG65-F1
#
_cell.length_a   1.000
_cell.length_b   1.000
_cell.length_c   1.000
_cell.angle_alpha   90.00
_cell.angle_beta   90.00
_cell.angle_gamma   90.00
#
_symmetry.space_group_name_H-M   'P 1'
#
loop_
_entity.id
_entity.type
_entity.pdbx_description
1 polymer ?
#
loop_
_entity_poly.entity_id
_entity_poly.type
_entity_poly.pdbx_seq_one_letter_code
_entity_poly.pdbx_strand_id
1 'polypeptide(L)'
;MPGAVNAIFSHIKVSQDELLETEANRRPRPFLDHIGIDLRDEVEPVREAFDSLPNAAAELQWNHAAQGGPDKPVYCCHVEVAEKHWLYPPDEDGHPGIPLEFAYGELKVNPDKSGCDLRPADPSKVDPASIPSCCGTSAPASGASVGTGYYQPQDLGRFGEIARVNPKLGGAFFEYYGQAMGEGSLTKREKALIALAVSHALKCPYCIDAYTGTLADMNVPEEQMSEAVHVASAMQAGITLVHSVQMMNKLDRIGEGSLDLVH
;
A
#
# COMPACT_ATOMS: atom_id res chain seq x y z
N MET A 1 -16.91 6.85 26.09
CA MET A 1 -17.96 6.84 25.05
C MET A 1 -17.30 6.53 23.71
N PRO A 2 -17.97 5.97 22.69
CA PRO A 2 -17.32 5.73 21.40
C PRO A 2 -16.82 7.06 20.82
N GLY A 3 -15.54 7.09 20.43
CA GLY A 3 -14.89 8.27 19.85
C GLY A 3 -15.37 8.56 18.43
N ALA A 4 -15.70 7.52 17.66
CA ALA A 4 -16.30 7.61 16.34
C ALA A 4 -17.06 6.31 15.98
N VAL A 5 -18.03 6.43 15.07
CA VAL A 5 -18.68 5.29 14.39
C VAL A 5 -18.50 5.48 12.89
N ASN A 6 -17.98 4.45 12.23
CA ASN A 6 -17.58 4.46 10.83
C ASN A 6 -18.35 3.39 10.05
N ALA A 7 -18.74 3.68 8.81
CA ALA A 7 -19.33 2.70 7.89
C ALA A 7 -18.37 2.44 6.74
N ILE A 8 -17.88 1.20 6.61
CA ILE A 8 -16.81 0.86 5.67
C ILE A 8 -17.44 0.22 4.43
N PHE A 9 -17.38 0.94 3.31
CA PHE A 9 -17.78 0.43 2.00
C PHE A 9 -16.57 -0.04 1.21
N SER A 10 -16.66 -1.22 0.61
CA SER A 10 -15.56 -1.78 -0.17
C SER A 10 -15.95 -2.05 -1.62
N HIS A 11 -14.99 -1.79 -2.51
CA HIS A 11 -15.00 -2.21 -3.91
C HIS A 11 -13.83 -3.16 -4.25
N ILE A 12 -13.02 -3.52 -3.24
CA ILE A 12 -11.90 -4.46 -3.30
C ILE A 12 -12.08 -5.55 -2.24
N LYS A 13 -11.15 -6.49 -2.12
CA LYS A 13 -11.15 -7.49 -1.03
C LYS A 13 -10.55 -6.86 0.23
N VAL A 14 -11.32 -6.80 1.31
CA VAL A 14 -10.96 -6.19 2.60
C VAL A 14 -11.12 -7.15 3.78
N SER A 15 -11.52 -8.39 3.51
CA SER A 15 -11.71 -9.43 4.52
C SER A 15 -11.09 -10.77 4.11
N GLN A 16 -10.85 -11.60 5.11
CA GLN A 16 -10.28 -12.93 4.95
C GLN A 16 -11.21 -13.88 4.17
N ASP A 17 -12.52 -13.82 4.41
CA ASP A 17 -13.49 -14.62 3.66
C ASP A 17 -13.54 -14.24 2.17
N GLU A 18 -13.30 -12.97 1.83
CA GLU A 18 -13.21 -12.53 0.43
C GLU A 18 -11.98 -13.10 -0.31
N LEU A 19 -10.92 -13.53 0.40
CA LEU A 19 -9.78 -14.20 -0.22
C LEU A 19 -10.19 -15.52 -0.88
N LEU A 20 -11.25 -16.15 -0.38
CA LEU A 20 -11.81 -17.41 -0.88
C LEU A 20 -12.89 -17.20 -1.96
N GLU A 21 -13.18 -15.95 -2.34
CA GLU A 21 -14.14 -15.66 -3.41
C GLU A 21 -13.73 -16.24 -4.77
N THR A 22 -14.73 -16.77 -5.45
CA THR A 22 -14.76 -17.22 -6.83
C THR A 22 -15.76 -16.36 -7.61
N GLU A 23 -15.77 -16.49 -8.94
CA GLU A 23 -16.74 -15.79 -9.78
C GLU A 23 -18.21 -16.17 -9.45
N ALA A 24 -18.43 -17.37 -8.91
CA ALA A 24 -19.77 -17.89 -8.60
C ALA A 24 -20.35 -17.39 -7.26
N ASN A 25 -19.52 -17.02 -6.28
CA ASN A 25 -19.95 -16.64 -4.93
C ASN A 25 -19.54 -15.20 -4.55
N ARG A 26 -18.91 -14.46 -5.47
CA ARG A 26 -18.51 -13.06 -5.24
C ARG A 26 -19.72 -12.16 -5.01
N ARG A 27 -19.71 -11.39 -3.93
CA ARG A 27 -20.71 -10.35 -3.66
C ARG A 27 -20.60 -9.20 -4.68
N PRO A 28 -21.72 -8.68 -5.22
CA PRO A 28 -21.69 -7.47 -6.03
C PRO A 28 -21.09 -6.30 -5.26
N ARG A 29 -20.15 -5.58 -5.89
CA ARG A 29 -19.44 -4.43 -5.32
C ARG A 29 -19.90 -3.12 -5.99
N PRO A 30 -19.98 -1.99 -5.27
CA PRO A 30 -19.58 -1.82 -3.87
C PRO A 30 -20.64 -2.32 -2.89
N PHE A 31 -20.23 -2.66 -1.67
CA PHE A 31 -21.13 -3.02 -0.57
C PHE A 31 -20.63 -2.49 0.78
N LEU A 32 -21.53 -2.39 1.76
CA LEU A 32 -21.19 -2.12 3.16
C LEU A 32 -20.58 -3.40 3.75
N ASP A 33 -19.27 -3.36 4.03
CA ASP A 33 -18.53 -4.49 4.58
C ASP A 33 -18.76 -4.62 6.09
N HIS A 34 -18.51 -3.56 6.86
CA HIS A 34 -18.70 -3.56 8.31
C HIS A 34 -18.95 -2.15 8.86
N ILE A 35 -19.35 -2.08 10.13
CA ILE A 35 -19.44 -0.85 10.91
C ILE A 35 -18.33 -0.86 11.96
N GLY A 36 -17.47 0.15 11.95
CA GLY A 36 -16.39 0.31 12.92
C GLY A 36 -16.74 1.25 14.05
N ILE A 37 -16.36 0.88 15.28
CA ILE A 37 -16.60 1.64 16.50
C ILE A 37 -15.26 1.85 17.19
N ASP A 38 -14.86 3.11 17.28
CA ASP A 38 -13.56 3.52 17.79
C ASP A 38 -13.63 3.79 19.30
N LEU A 39 -12.86 3.06 20.08
CA LEU A 39 -12.70 3.23 21.53
C LEU A 39 -11.30 3.77 21.82
N ARG A 40 -11.12 5.07 21.62
CA ARG A 40 -9.80 5.73 21.68
C ARG A 40 -9.36 6.12 23.08
N ASP A 41 -10.31 6.36 24.00
CA ASP A 41 -10.00 6.76 25.37
C ASP A 41 -9.52 5.56 26.19
N GLU A 42 -8.23 5.52 26.55
CA GLU A 42 -7.62 4.44 27.33
C GLU A 42 -7.87 4.60 28.85
N VAL A 43 -9.15 4.65 29.22
CA VAL A 43 -9.62 4.73 30.62
C VAL A 43 -10.30 3.43 31.04
N GLU A 44 -10.23 3.10 32.32
CA GLU A 44 -10.72 1.83 32.89
C GLU A 44 -12.16 1.48 32.46
N PRO A 45 -13.16 2.38 32.52
CA PRO A 45 -14.53 2.04 32.08
C PRO A 45 -14.65 1.68 30.59
N VAL A 46 -13.78 2.25 29.73
CA VAL A 46 -13.78 1.95 28.30
C VAL A 46 -13.11 0.60 28.04
N ARG A 47 -12.03 0.30 28.77
CA ARG A 47 -11.38 -1.02 28.73
C ARG A 47 -12.34 -2.11 29.21
N GLU A 48 -13.03 -1.91 30.33
CA GLU A 48 -14.03 -2.86 30.84
C GLU A 48 -15.15 -3.11 29.82
N ALA A 49 -15.64 -2.05 29.18
CA ALA A 49 -16.65 -2.18 28.12
C ALA A 49 -16.10 -2.98 26.92
N PHE A 50 -14.87 -2.71 26.48
CA PHE A 50 -14.24 -3.46 25.40
C PHE A 50 -14.04 -4.95 25.75
N ASP A 51 -13.54 -5.23 26.95
CA ASP A 51 -13.33 -6.61 27.45
C ASP A 51 -14.63 -7.39 27.62
N SER A 52 -15.76 -6.71 27.79
CA SER A 52 -17.08 -7.33 27.91
C SER A 52 -17.69 -7.78 26.56
N LEU A 53 -17.16 -7.28 25.43
CA LEU A 53 -17.73 -7.53 24.10
C LEU A 53 -17.84 -9.02 23.72
N PRO A 54 -16.86 -9.90 24.01
CA PRO A 54 -17.01 -11.32 23.73
C PRO A 54 -18.18 -11.97 24.49
N ASN A 55 -18.41 -11.55 25.74
CA ASN A 55 -19.53 -12.05 26.54
C ASN A 55 -20.87 -11.53 25.99
N ALA A 56 -20.94 -10.25 25.63
CA ALA A 56 -22.13 -9.67 25.01
C ALA A 56 -22.47 -10.35 23.67
N ALA A 57 -21.46 -10.68 22.85
CA ALA A 57 -21.65 -11.45 21.63
C ALA A 57 -22.21 -12.84 21.92
N ALA A 58 -21.65 -13.54 22.92
CA ALA A 58 -22.14 -14.86 23.32
C ALA A 58 -23.59 -14.84 23.82
N GLU A 59 -23.99 -13.83 24.60
CA GLU A 59 -25.37 -13.64 25.06
C GLU A 59 -26.36 -13.42 23.90
N LEU A 60 -25.92 -12.69 22.86
CA LEU A 60 -26.67 -12.45 21.63
C LEU A 60 -26.59 -13.61 20.63
N GLN A 61 -25.82 -14.66 20.93
CA GLN A 61 -25.52 -15.77 20.03
C GLN A 61 -24.83 -15.32 18.72
N TRP A 62 -24.01 -14.28 18.80
CA TRP A 62 -23.20 -13.77 17.69
C TRP A 62 -21.81 -14.40 17.73
N ASN A 63 -21.22 -14.65 16.56
CA ASN A 63 -19.84 -15.12 16.53
C ASN A 63 -18.88 -13.98 16.86
N HIS A 64 -17.70 -14.33 17.37
CA HIS A 64 -16.68 -13.38 17.79
C HIS A 64 -15.30 -13.77 17.25
N ALA A 65 -14.53 -12.78 16.82
CA ALA A 65 -13.11 -12.94 16.55
C ALA A 65 -12.30 -11.79 17.19
N ALA A 66 -11.18 -12.15 17.82
CA ALA A 66 -10.21 -11.18 18.32
C ALA A 66 -9.07 -10.97 17.31
N GLN A 67 -8.58 -9.74 17.24
CA GLN A 67 -7.44 -9.38 16.39
C GLN A 67 -6.58 -8.40 17.18
N GLY A 68 -5.30 -8.71 17.34
CA GLY A 68 -4.37 -7.91 18.13
C GLY A 68 -4.13 -8.44 19.55
N GLY A 69 -3.55 -7.63 20.44
CA GLY A 69 -3.27 -7.98 21.83
C GLY A 69 -2.09 -7.19 22.44
N PRO A 70 -1.83 -7.34 23.75
CA PRO A 70 -0.78 -6.60 24.49
C PRO A 70 0.62 -6.62 23.84
N ASP A 71 0.98 -7.73 23.16
CA ASP A 71 2.28 -7.89 22.49
C ASP A 71 2.17 -7.97 20.96
N LYS A 72 0.98 -7.72 20.41
CA LYS A 72 0.69 -7.89 18.98
C LYS A 72 -0.33 -6.84 18.53
N PRO A 73 0.07 -5.57 18.32
CA PRO A 73 -0.85 -4.58 17.79
C PRO A 73 -1.34 -4.94 16.38
N VAL A 74 -2.50 -4.42 16.01
CA VAL A 74 -3.08 -4.55 14.67
C VAL A 74 -2.53 -3.44 13.78
N TYR A 75 -1.96 -3.81 12.63
CA TYR A 75 -1.38 -2.87 11.68
C TYR A 75 -2.24 -2.78 10.41
N CYS A 76 -2.63 -1.56 10.03
CA CYS A 76 -3.32 -1.22 8.79
C CYS A 76 -2.52 -0.16 8.03
N CYS A 77 -1.92 -0.54 6.90
CA CYS A 77 -0.98 0.33 6.19
C CYS A 77 0.07 0.87 7.18
N HIS A 78 0.18 2.18 7.36
CA HIS A 78 1.16 2.84 8.25
C HIS A 78 0.57 3.22 9.61
N VAL A 79 -0.46 2.51 10.06
CA VAL A 79 -1.19 2.85 11.26
C VAL A 79 -1.36 1.60 12.13
N GLU A 80 -1.20 1.75 13.44
CA GLU A 80 -1.41 0.68 14.40
C GLU A 80 -2.47 1.04 15.45
N VAL A 81 -3.21 0.03 15.89
CA VAL A 81 -4.14 0.08 17.02
C VAL A 81 -3.89 -1.15 17.89
N ALA A 82 -4.11 -1.04 19.21
CA ALA A 82 -3.71 -2.08 20.14
C ALA A 82 -4.48 -3.40 19.91
N GLU A 83 -5.81 -3.33 19.94
CA GLU A 83 -6.67 -4.51 19.96
C GLU A 83 -7.98 -4.24 19.22
N LYS A 84 -8.54 -5.29 18.64
CA LYS A 84 -9.85 -5.27 18.01
C LYS A 84 -10.70 -6.49 18.38
N HIS A 85 -11.99 -6.25 18.48
CA HIS A 85 -13.01 -7.28 18.56
C HIS A 85 -13.97 -7.16 17.38
N TRP A 86 -14.22 -8.29 16.74
CA TRP A 86 -15.16 -8.42 15.63
C TRP A 86 -16.35 -9.24 16.09
N LEU A 87 -17.55 -8.67 15.98
CA LEU A 87 -18.80 -9.35 16.27
C LEU A 87 -19.55 -9.59 14.96
N TYR A 88 -20.08 -10.81 14.79
CA TYR A 88 -20.78 -11.23 13.59
C TYR A 88 -22.24 -11.56 13.92
N PRO A 89 -23.17 -10.63 13.65
CA PRO A 89 -24.60 -10.92 13.72
C PRO A 89 -24.98 -12.05 12.75
N PRO A 90 -25.99 -12.88 13.09
CA PRO A 90 -26.48 -13.89 12.17
C PRO A 90 -27.10 -13.26 10.92
N ASP A 91 -27.18 -14.06 9.85
CA ASP A 91 -27.89 -13.68 8.65
C ASP A 91 -29.41 -13.67 8.94
N GLU A 92 -30.12 -12.64 8.46
CA GLU A 92 -31.56 -12.44 8.73
C GLU A 92 -32.31 -12.24 7.41
N ASP A 93 -33.38 -13.02 7.19
CA ASP A 93 -34.22 -12.96 5.97
C ASP A 93 -33.45 -13.04 4.63
N GLY A 94 -32.33 -13.77 4.60
CA GLY A 94 -31.48 -13.90 3.42
C GLY A 94 -30.52 -12.73 3.20
N HIS A 95 -30.48 -11.77 4.13
CA HIS A 95 -29.49 -10.70 4.17
C HIS A 95 -28.34 -11.07 5.13
N PRO A 96 -27.08 -10.97 4.68
CA PRO A 96 -25.96 -11.24 5.55
C PRO A 96 -25.90 -10.21 6.69
N GLY A 97 -25.65 -10.68 7.91
CA GLY A 97 -25.41 -9.81 9.05
C GLY A 97 -24.22 -8.88 8.78
N ILE A 98 -24.33 -7.60 9.17
CA ILE A 98 -23.23 -6.65 9.00
C ILE A 98 -22.28 -6.77 10.21
N PRO A 99 -21.02 -7.20 10.01
CA PRO A 99 -20.04 -7.28 11.09
C PRO A 99 -19.84 -5.94 11.78
N LEU A 100 -19.58 -6.00 13.08
CA LEU A 100 -19.19 -4.86 13.90
C LEU A 100 -17.72 -4.99 14.30
N GLU A 101 -16.91 -3.99 13.96
CA GLU A 101 -15.54 -3.84 14.44
C GLU A 101 -15.54 -2.91 15.65
N PHE A 102 -14.91 -3.33 16.75
CA PHE A 102 -14.59 -2.47 17.88
C PHE A 102 -13.07 -2.38 17.99
N ALA A 103 -12.51 -1.17 17.88
CA ALA A 103 -11.07 -0.94 17.92
C ALA A 103 -10.68 -0.17 19.18
N TYR A 104 -9.84 -0.76 20.03
CA TYR A 104 -9.41 -0.19 21.30
C TYR A 104 -8.00 0.42 21.23
N GLY A 105 -7.86 1.61 21.79
CA GLY A 105 -6.60 2.33 21.95
C GLY A 105 -6.40 3.45 20.92
N GLU A 106 -5.40 4.29 21.21
CA GLU A 106 -5.01 5.37 20.32
C GLU A 106 -4.55 4.83 18.96
N LEU A 107 -4.90 5.59 17.92
CA LEU A 107 -4.47 5.31 16.56
C LEU A 107 -3.07 5.91 16.37
N LYS A 108 -2.04 5.07 16.25
CA LYS A 108 -0.65 5.52 16.14
C LYS A 108 -0.16 5.39 14.70
N VAL A 109 0.46 6.44 14.17
CA VAL A 109 1.12 6.36 12.86
C VAL A 109 2.48 5.69 13.03
N ASN A 110 2.70 4.59 12.32
CA ASN A 110 3.95 3.85 12.30
C ASN A 110 4.51 3.85 10.86
N PRO A 111 5.42 4.77 10.51
CA PRO A 111 5.95 4.87 9.16
C PRO A 111 6.84 3.69 8.76
N ASP A 112 7.41 2.97 9.74
CA ASP A 112 8.37 1.90 9.53
C ASP A 112 7.72 0.52 9.38
N LYS A 113 6.41 0.41 9.56
CA LYS A 113 5.66 -0.85 9.47
C LYS A 113 4.46 -0.70 8.55
N SER A 114 4.34 -1.62 7.60
CA SER A 114 3.17 -1.76 6.74
C SER A 114 2.42 -3.03 7.08
N GLY A 115 1.15 -2.92 7.46
CA GLY A 115 0.30 -4.05 7.80
C GLY A 115 -0.91 -4.21 6.90
N CYS A 116 -1.42 -5.43 6.81
CA CYS A 116 -2.68 -5.75 6.14
C CYS A 116 -3.74 -6.08 7.19
N ASP A 117 -4.63 -5.13 7.44
CA ASP A 117 -5.73 -5.24 8.40
C ASP A 117 -6.98 -5.80 7.71
N LEU A 118 -6.88 -7.03 7.21
CA LEU A 118 -8.08 -7.71 6.73
C LEU A 118 -8.97 -8.03 7.92
N ARG A 119 -10.26 -7.71 7.77
CA ARG A 119 -11.29 -8.21 8.65
C ARG A 119 -11.18 -9.75 8.74
N PRO A 120 -11.13 -10.34 9.95
CA PRO A 120 -11.18 -11.78 10.12
C PRO A 120 -12.42 -12.39 9.45
N ALA A 121 -12.37 -13.65 9.04
CA ALA A 121 -13.59 -14.32 8.59
C ALA A 121 -14.48 -14.62 9.81
N ASP A 122 -15.80 -14.71 9.58
CA ASP A 122 -16.71 -15.27 10.58
C ASP A 122 -16.26 -16.72 10.89
N PRO A 123 -15.88 -17.03 12.15
CA PRO A 123 -15.37 -18.35 12.52
C PRO A 123 -16.37 -19.50 12.27
N SER A 124 -17.67 -19.21 12.15
CA SER A 124 -18.69 -20.21 11.82
C SER A 124 -18.74 -20.53 10.33
N LYS A 125 -18.29 -19.61 9.46
CA LYS A 125 -18.38 -19.72 8.00
C LYS A 125 -17.08 -20.23 7.37
N VAL A 126 -15.94 -19.97 8.00
CA VAL A 126 -14.62 -20.33 7.48
C VAL A 126 -13.71 -20.80 8.62
N ASP A 127 -13.03 -21.93 8.42
CA ASP A 127 -11.96 -22.36 9.33
C ASP A 127 -10.77 -21.38 9.22
N PRO A 128 -10.39 -20.65 10.29
CA PRO A 128 -9.28 -19.72 10.25
C PRO A 128 -7.95 -20.33 9.79
N ALA A 129 -7.73 -21.63 9.98
CA ALA A 129 -6.54 -22.34 9.52
C ALA A 129 -6.50 -22.56 7.99
N SER A 130 -7.66 -22.46 7.32
CA SER A 130 -7.79 -22.60 5.87
C SER A 130 -7.56 -21.30 5.09
N ILE A 131 -7.43 -20.18 5.80
CA ILE A 131 -7.33 -18.84 5.23
C ILE A 131 -5.85 -18.52 4.97
N PRO A 132 -5.46 -18.18 3.73
CA PRO A 132 -4.11 -17.70 3.45
C PRO A 132 -3.81 -16.45 4.29
N SER A 133 -2.72 -16.45 5.05
CA SER A 133 -2.30 -15.29 5.84
C SER A 133 -2.09 -14.07 4.93
N CYS A 134 -2.68 -12.91 5.26
CA CYS A 134 -2.51 -11.70 4.43
C CYS A 134 -1.05 -11.23 4.39
N CYS A 135 -0.31 -11.45 5.47
CA CYS A 135 1.13 -11.23 5.53
C CYS A 135 1.78 -12.60 5.71
N GLY A 136 2.70 -12.99 4.83
CA GLY A 136 3.50 -14.21 5.02
C GLY A 136 4.32 -14.12 6.31
N THR A 137 3.75 -14.51 7.44
CA THR A 137 4.49 -14.68 8.69
C THR A 137 5.07 -16.09 8.69
N SER A 138 6.15 -16.28 7.95
CA SER A 138 7.24 -17.10 8.47
C SER A 138 8.07 -16.20 9.38
N ALA A 139 8.22 -16.61 10.64
CA ALA A 139 9.25 -16.05 11.52
C ALA A 139 10.62 -16.07 10.79
N PRO A 140 11.52 -15.11 11.05
CA PRO A 140 12.78 -15.03 10.33
C PRO A 140 13.67 -16.19 10.79
N ALA A 141 13.68 -17.27 10.02
CA ALA A 141 14.88 -18.09 9.93
C ALA A 141 15.88 -17.25 9.13
N SER A 142 17.01 -16.95 9.76
CA SER A 142 18.16 -16.27 9.15
C SER A 142 18.41 -16.74 7.71
N GLY A 143 18.14 -15.85 6.75
CA GLY A 143 18.31 -16.09 5.32
C GLY A 143 17.45 -15.11 4.54
N ALA A 144 18.08 -14.28 3.72
CA ALA A 144 17.44 -13.21 2.95
C ALA A 144 16.08 -13.62 2.34
N SER A 145 15.03 -12.87 2.68
CA SER A 145 13.67 -13.12 2.22
C SER A 145 13.57 -12.92 0.71
N VAL A 146 13.24 -13.98 -0.02
CA VAL A 146 12.69 -13.88 -1.38
C VAL A 146 11.25 -13.39 -1.21
N GLY A 147 10.98 -12.13 -1.56
CA GLY A 147 9.65 -11.55 -1.46
C GLY A 147 8.66 -12.27 -2.38
N THR A 148 7.36 -12.15 -2.16
CA THR A 148 6.32 -12.77 -3.00
C THR A 148 5.74 -11.80 -4.04
N GLY A 149 6.43 -10.69 -4.35
CA GLY A 149 5.99 -9.66 -5.30
C GLY A 149 6.44 -9.89 -6.76
N TYR A 150 5.88 -9.16 -7.72
CA TYR A 150 6.32 -9.26 -9.13
C TYR A 150 7.76 -8.74 -9.33
N TYR A 151 8.15 -7.71 -8.57
CA TYR A 151 9.53 -7.20 -8.54
C TYR A 151 10.28 -7.89 -7.39
N GLN A 152 11.28 -8.70 -7.74
CA GLN A 152 12.12 -9.44 -6.80
C GLN A 152 13.47 -8.75 -6.66
N PRO A 153 13.88 -8.29 -5.45
CA PRO A 153 15.16 -7.60 -5.27
C PRO A 153 16.36 -8.37 -5.84
N GLN A 154 16.31 -9.72 -5.81
CA GLN A 154 17.36 -10.59 -6.34
C GLN A 154 17.53 -10.51 -7.87
N ASP A 155 16.47 -10.13 -8.61
CA ASP A 155 16.54 -10.02 -10.07
C ASP A 155 17.43 -8.86 -10.54
N LEU A 156 17.66 -7.84 -9.69
CA LEU A 156 18.62 -6.77 -10.00
C LEU A 156 20.03 -7.32 -10.22
N GLY A 157 20.44 -8.33 -9.45
CA GLY A 157 21.73 -9.01 -9.63
C GLY A 157 21.86 -9.73 -10.98
N ARG A 158 20.74 -9.98 -11.66
CA ARG A 158 20.66 -10.62 -12.97
C ARG A 158 20.63 -9.62 -14.12
N PHE A 159 20.84 -8.33 -13.86
CA PHE A 159 20.85 -7.30 -14.91
C PHE A 159 21.82 -7.61 -16.06
N GLY A 160 22.97 -8.26 -15.78
CA GLY A 160 23.90 -8.73 -16.83
C GLY A 160 23.29 -9.75 -17.81
N GLU A 161 22.26 -10.50 -17.38
CA GLU A 161 21.60 -11.52 -18.20
C GLU A 161 20.67 -10.94 -19.28
N ILE A 162 20.43 -9.62 -19.32
CA ILE A 162 19.58 -9.02 -20.39
C ILE A 162 20.12 -9.30 -21.80
N ALA A 163 21.42 -9.61 -21.91
CA ALA A 163 22.08 -9.98 -23.16
C ALA A 163 21.88 -11.47 -23.55
N ARG A 164 21.24 -12.30 -22.71
CA ARG A 164 21.16 -13.77 -22.87
C ARG A 164 20.67 -14.21 -24.25
N VAL A 165 19.61 -13.59 -24.76
CA VAL A 165 19.00 -13.95 -26.05
C VAL A 165 19.55 -13.14 -27.22
N ASN A 166 20.10 -11.94 -26.96
CA ASN A 166 20.62 -11.04 -27.99
C ASN A 166 21.99 -10.46 -27.56
N PRO A 167 23.07 -11.25 -27.58
CA PRO A 167 24.37 -10.84 -27.04
C PRO A 167 24.95 -9.60 -27.73
N LYS A 168 24.75 -9.46 -29.04
CA LYS A 168 25.21 -8.30 -29.81
C LYS A 168 24.54 -7.00 -29.36
N LEU A 169 23.23 -7.02 -29.14
CA LEU A 169 22.48 -5.83 -28.69
C LEU A 169 22.79 -5.52 -27.22
N GLY A 170 22.85 -6.54 -26.37
CA GLY A 170 23.22 -6.38 -24.96
C GLY A 170 24.64 -5.82 -24.79
N GLY A 171 25.61 -6.33 -25.56
CA GLY A 171 26.99 -5.81 -25.54
C GLY A 171 27.08 -4.34 -25.95
N ALA A 172 26.40 -3.96 -27.03
CA ALA A 172 26.34 -2.56 -27.47
C ALA A 172 25.67 -1.65 -26.41
N PHE A 173 24.62 -2.13 -25.75
CA PHE A 173 24.00 -1.43 -24.64
C PHE A 173 24.96 -1.25 -23.45
N PHE A 174 25.64 -2.30 -23.00
CA PHE A 174 26.55 -2.21 -21.85
C PHE A 174 27.78 -1.34 -22.14
N GLU A 175 28.28 -1.36 -23.37
CA GLU A 175 29.36 -0.45 -23.80
C GLU A 175 28.90 1.00 -23.73
N TYR A 176 27.74 1.32 -24.31
CA TYR A 176 27.15 2.66 -24.22
C TYR A 176 26.86 3.06 -22.77
N TYR A 177 26.24 2.19 -21.98
CA TYR A 177 25.88 2.42 -20.59
C TYR A 177 27.13 2.71 -19.74
N GLY A 178 28.19 1.91 -19.90
CA GLY A 178 29.47 2.11 -19.20
C GLY A 178 30.12 3.45 -19.54
N GLN A 179 30.11 3.85 -20.83
CA GLN A 179 30.60 5.17 -21.24
C GLN A 179 29.73 6.31 -20.70
N ALA A 180 28.41 6.16 -20.77
CA ALA A 180 27.45 7.15 -20.29
C ALA A 180 27.56 7.37 -18.77
N MET A 181 27.77 6.31 -17.99
CA MET A 181 27.90 6.35 -16.52
C MET A 181 29.34 6.55 -16.03
N GLY A 182 30.33 6.49 -16.91
CA GLY A 182 31.73 6.78 -16.61
C GLY A 182 31.97 8.27 -16.27
N GLU A 183 33.18 8.60 -15.84
CA GLU A 183 33.53 10.00 -15.53
C GLU A 183 33.73 10.82 -16.80
N GLY A 184 33.40 12.12 -16.74
CA GLY A 184 33.58 13.07 -17.84
C GLY A 184 33.42 14.49 -17.32
N SER A 185 32.77 15.37 -18.08
CA SER A 185 32.42 16.71 -17.59
C SER A 185 31.50 16.70 -16.37
N LEU A 186 30.75 15.60 -16.19
CA LEU A 186 30.06 15.26 -14.96
C LEU A 186 30.82 14.13 -14.27
N THR A 187 31.00 14.28 -12.96
CA THR A 187 31.54 13.27 -12.06
C THR A 187 30.59 12.06 -11.97
N LYS A 188 31.11 10.92 -11.49
CA LYS A 188 30.28 9.74 -11.22
C LYS A 188 29.19 10.01 -10.19
N ARG A 189 29.48 10.84 -9.18
CA ARG A 189 28.51 11.28 -8.17
C ARG A 189 27.35 12.04 -8.81
N GLU A 190 27.63 13.02 -9.67
CA GLU A 190 26.59 13.81 -10.34
C GLU A 190 25.73 12.93 -11.25
N LYS A 191 26.34 12.02 -12.01
CA LYS A 191 25.61 11.08 -12.85
C LYS A 191 24.74 10.11 -12.05
N ALA A 192 25.22 9.66 -10.89
CA ALA A 192 24.44 8.82 -9.99
C ALA A 192 23.24 9.57 -9.38
N LEU A 193 23.39 10.86 -9.03
CA LEU A 193 22.27 11.70 -8.57
C LEU A 193 21.23 11.93 -9.68
N ILE A 194 21.68 12.18 -10.92
CA ILE A 194 20.78 12.26 -12.09
C ILE A 194 20.05 10.93 -12.28
N ALA A 195 20.76 9.81 -12.18
CA ALA A 195 20.17 8.49 -12.35
C ALA A 195 19.16 8.15 -11.23
N LEU A 196 19.41 8.57 -9.99
CA LEU A 196 18.45 8.45 -8.89
C LEU A 196 17.17 9.26 -9.20
N ALA A 197 17.32 10.53 -9.63
CA ALA A 197 16.19 11.37 -10.02
C ALA A 197 15.35 10.73 -11.15
N VAL A 198 16.00 10.19 -12.18
CA VAL A 198 15.34 9.46 -13.28
C VAL A 198 14.64 8.19 -12.77
N SER A 199 15.26 7.48 -11.84
CA SER A 199 14.70 6.26 -11.24
C SER A 199 13.37 6.53 -10.52
N HIS A 200 13.29 7.62 -9.76
CA HIS A 200 12.04 8.08 -9.14
C HIS A 200 11.02 8.57 -10.17
N ALA A 201 11.44 9.37 -11.15
CA ALA A 201 10.55 9.88 -12.20
C ALA A 201 9.87 8.74 -12.99
N LEU A 202 10.61 7.66 -13.28
CA LEU A 202 10.11 6.48 -13.99
C LEU A 202 9.55 5.39 -13.07
N LYS A 203 9.61 5.58 -11.74
CA LYS A 203 9.12 4.64 -10.73
C LYS A 203 9.70 3.22 -10.89
N CYS A 204 11.00 3.14 -11.18
CA CYS A 204 11.70 1.87 -11.34
C CYS A 204 12.26 1.41 -9.98
N PRO A 205 11.67 0.40 -9.29
CA PRO A 205 12.12 -0.01 -7.97
C PRO A 205 13.57 -0.51 -7.97
N TYR A 206 13.96 -1.32 -8.96
CA TYR A 206 15.33 -1.79 -9.13
C TYR A 206 16.34 -0.66 -9.31
N CYS A 207 15.97 0.39 -10.03
CA CYS A 207 16.83 1.52 -10.30
C CYS A 207 16.97 2.41 -9.05
N ILE A 208 15.89 2.56 -8.28
CA ILE A 208 15.91 3.26 -6.99
C ILE A 208 16.88 2.56 -6.04
N ASP A 209 16.78 1.24 -5.88
CA ASP A 209 17.69 0.46 -5.03
C ASP A 209 19.14 0.58 -5.50
N ALA A 210 19.39 0.37 -6.80
CA ALA A 210 20.73 0.41 -7.38
C ALA A 210 21.43 1.76 -7.15
N TYR A 211 20.74 2.87 -7.42
CA TYR A 211 21.34 4.19 -7.33
C TYR A 211 21.36 4.75 -5.91
N THR A 212 20.43 4.36 -5.04
CA THR A 212 20.53 4.64 -3.60
C THR A 212 21.76 3.96 -3.01
N GLY A 213 21.97 2.66 -3.28
CA GLY A 213 23.16 1.93 -2.85
C GLY A 213 24.46 2.51 -3.41
N THR A 214 24.48 2.82 -4.72
CA THR A 214 25.65 3.44 -5.37
C THR A 214 26.03 4.78 -4.73
N LEU A 215 25.04 5.62 -4.41
CA LEU A 215 25.28 6.92 -3.77
C LEU A 215 25.70 6.77 -2.31
N ALA A 216 25.15 5.80 -1.59
CA ALA A 216 25.57 5.46 -0.23
C ALA A 216 27.03 4.99 -0.19
N ASP A 217 27.44 4.11 -1.11
CA ASP A 217 28.83 3.64 -1.26
C ASP A 217 29.80 4.80 -1.58
N MET A 218 29.32 5.85 -2.24
CA MET A 218 30.06 7.09 -2.52
C MET A 218 30.05 8.09 -1.35
N ASN A 219 29.46 7.76 -0.20
CA ASN A 219 29.27 8.64 0.95
C ASN A 219 28.53 9.95 0.60
N VAL A 220 27.59 9.88 -0.34
CA VAL A 220 26.70 11.01 -0.63
C VAL A 220 25.67 11.10 0.49
N PRO A 221 25.49 12.27 1.12
CA PRO A 221 24.56 12.42 2.23
C PRO A 221 23.10 12.35 1.74
N GLU A 222 22.21 11.86 2.60
CA GLU A 222 20.78 11.66 2.31
C GLU A 222 20.11 12.96 1.84
N GLU A 223 20.51 14.11 2.39
CA GLU A 223 19.98 15.42 2.03
C GLU A 223 20.16 15.71 0.53
N GLN A 224 21.32 15.36 -0.05
CA GLN A 224 21.57 15.57 -1.48
C GLN A 224 20.77 14.60 -2.35
N MET A 225 20.54 13.37 -1.87
CA MET A 225 19.67 12.41 -2.56
C MET A 225 18.23 12.90 -2.55
N SER A 226 17.76 13.41 -1.41
CA SER A 226 16.44 14.01 -1.23
C SER A 226 16.23 15.22 -2.15
N GLU A 227 17.22 16.11 -2.26
CA GLU A 227 17.17 17.22 -3.23
C GLU A 227 16.97 16.71 -4.67
N ALA A 228 17.68 15.65 -5.09
CA ALA A 228 17.51 15.07 -6.42
C ALA A 228 16.09 14.49 -6.64
N VAL A 229 15.50 13.86 -5.63
CA VAL A 229 14.11 13.35 -5.67
C VAL A 229 13.09 14.50 -5.75
N HIS A 230 13.31 15.58 -5.01
CA HIS A 230 12.48 16.79 -5.09
C HIS A 230 12.57 17.47 -6.46
N VAL A 231 13.76 17.52 -7.06
CA VAL A 231 13.95 18.00 -8.45
C VAL A 231 13.12 17.15 -9.42
N ALA A 232 13.18 15.82 -9.31
CA ALA A 232 12.37 14.93 -10.15
C ALA A 232 10.86 15.19 -9.99
N SER A 233 10.41 15.37 -8.75
CA SER A 233 9.01 15.64 -8.41
C SER A 233 8.52 16.98 -8.97
N ALA A 234 9.32 18.04 -8.81
CA ALA A 234 9.01 19.37 -9.36
C ALA A 234 8.91 19.34 -10.89
N MET A 235 9.83 18.62 -11.55
CA MET A 235 9.79 18.43 -13.01
C MET A 235 8.52 17.70 -13.46
N GLN A 236 8.13 16.61 -12.79
CA GLN A 236 6.89 15.90 -13.12
C GLN A 236 5.65 16.78 -12.97
N ALA A 237 5.54 17.52 -11.86
CA ALA A 237 4.44 18.45 -11.64
C ALA A 237 4.40 19.54 -12.72
N GLY A 238 5.56 20.15 -13.02
CA GLY A 238 5.67 21.18 -14.06
C GLY A 238 5.31 20.67 -15.45
N ILE A 239 5.73 19.45 -15.82
CA ILE A 239 5.36 18.80 -17.08
C ILE A 239 3.84 18.65 -17.17
N THR A 240 3.18 18.13 -16.12
CA THR A 240 1.72 18.02 -16.09
C THR A 240 1.05 19.38 -16.24
N LEU A 241 1.53 20.39 -15.51
CA LEU A 241 0.93 21.72 -15.52
C LEU A 241 1.11 22.42 -16.88
N VAL A 242 2.27 22.33 -17.52
CA VAL A 242 2.47 23.00 -18.83
C VAL A 242 1.57 22.42 -19.91
N HIS A 243 1.12 21.16 -19.80
CA HIS A 243 0.10 20.60 -20.70
C HIS A 243 -1.25 21.33 -20.61
N SER A 244 -1.55 22.07 -19.53
CA SER A 244 -2.75 22.90 -19.45
C SER A 244 -2.78 23.99 -20.53
N VAL A 245 -1.61 24.42 -21.04
CA VAL A 245 -1.53 25.38 -22.15
C VAL A 245 -2.25 24.82 -23.39
N GLN A 246 -2.19 23.51 -23.63
CA GLN A 246 -2.91 22.90 -24.75
C GLN A 246 -4.43 22.99 -24.59
N MET A 247 -4.92 22.81 -23.35
CA MET A 247 -6.32 23.01 -23.01
C MET A 247 -6.71 24.49 -23.17
N MET A 248 -5.91 25.42 -22.67
CA MET A 248 -6.14 26.87 -22.83
C MET A 248 -6.24 27.24 -24.32
N ASN A 249 -5.26 26.82 -25.12
CA ASN A 249 -5.27 27.01 -26.57
C ASN A 249 -6.54 26.44 -27.24
N LYS A 250 -7.09 25.33 -26.71
CA LYS A 250 -8.34 24.74 -27.22
C LYS A 250 -9.57 25.57 -26.81
N LEU A 251 -9.61 26.06 -25.57
CA LEU A 251 -10.68 26.95 -25.09
C LEU A 251 -10.73 28.24 -25.87
N ASP A 252 -9.57 28.86 -26.14
CA ASP A 252 -9.48 30.11 -26.90
C ASP A 252 -10.09 29.95 -28.30
N ARG A 253 -9.74 28.86 -29.01
CA ARG A 253 -10.32 28.53 -30.33
C ARG A 253 -11.83 28.25 -30.29
N ILE A 254 -12.34 27.67 -29.19
CA ILE A 254 -13.80 27.47 -29.04
C ILE A 254 -14.49 28.82 -28.80
N GLY A 255 -13.91 29.68 -27.95
CA GLY A 255 -14.42 31.02 -27.66
C GLY A 255 -14.52 31.87 -28.93
N GLU A 256 -13.48 31.86 -29.76
CA GLU A 256 -13.45 32.52 -31.06
C GLU A 256 -14.54 32.00 -32.01
N GLY A 257 -14.77 30.68 -32.09
CA GLY A 257 -15.82 30.09 -32.94
C GLY A 257 -17.26 30.32 -32.45
N SER A 258 -17.46 30.70 -31.18
CA SER A 258 -18.78 31.01 -30.62
C SER A 258 -19.27 32.43 -30.96
N LEU A 259 -18.36 33.35 -31.29
CA LEU A 259 -18.68 34.72 -31.70
C LEU A 259 -19.14 34.80 -33.16
N ASP A 260 -18.69 33.88 -34.02
CA ASP A 260 -19.05 33.84 -35.45
C ASP A 260 -20.42 33.20 -35.74
N LEU A 261 -21.12 32.66 -34.75
CA LEU A 261 -22.48 32.08 -34.91
C LEU A 261 -23.61 33.04 -34.49
N VAL A 262 -23.28 34.30 -34.16
CA VAL A 262 -24.26 35.31 -33.70
C VAL A 262 -24.48 36.43 -34.75
N HIS A 263 -24.03 36.25 -36.00
CA HIS A 263 -24.31 37.17 -37.10
C HIS A 263 -24.96 36.49 -38.32
#